data_AF-A0A2N8KLI5-F1
#
_entry.id   AF-A0A2N8KLI5-F1
#
_cell.length_a   1.000
_cell.length_b   1.000
_cell.length_c   1.000
_cell.angle_alpha   90.00
_cell.angle_beta   90.00
_cell.angle_gamma   90.00
#
_symmetry.space_group_name_H-M   'P 1'
#
loop_
_entity.id
_entity.type
_entity.pdbx_description
1 polymer ?
#
loop_
_entity_poly.entity_id
_entity_poly.type
_entity_poly.pdbx_seq_one_letter_code
_entity_poly.pdbx_strand_id
1 'polypeptide(L)' 'MKFSQNGLYIERYLKCANCGVLVYEGTEDDAAKRVEPDGRLFCSSWCVDWAHEREARQGAVDCVAAPETAQA' A
#
# COMPACT_ATOMS: atom_id res chain seq x y z
N MET A 1 -4.38 17.01 -13.01
CA MET A 1 -5.73 16.68 -12.49
C MET A 1 -6.39 15.76 -13.51
N LYS A 2 -6.80 14.55 -13.12
CA LYS A 2 -7.51 13.60 -14.00
C LYS A 2 -8.98 13.63 -13.59
N PHE A 3 -9.86 14.00 -14.51
CA PHE A 3 -11.31 14.07 -14.27
C PHE A 3 -11.91 12.66 -14.30
N SER A 4 -12.98 12.44 -13.52
CA SER A 4 -13.81 11.25 -13.67
C SER A 4 -14.40 11.17 -15.07
N GLN A 5 -14.76 9.97 -15.52
CA GLN A 5 -15.29 9.73 -16.88
C GLN A 5 -16.62 10.45 -17.14
N ASN A 6 -17.27 10.86 -16.04
CA ASN A 6 -18.54 11.56 -15.89
C ASN A 6 -18.38 13.08 -15.68
N GLY A 7 -17.15 13.62 -15.70
CA GLY A 7 -16.88 15.06 -15.68
C GLY A 7 -17.12 15.76 -14.32
N LEU A 8 -17.42 14.99 -13.28
CA LEU A 8 -17.74 15.47 -11.94
C LEU A 8 -16.78 14.84 -10.93
N TYR A 9 -15.77 15.61 -10.51
CA TYR A 9 -14.81 15.36 -9.40
C TYR A 9 -14.19 13.95 -9.29
N ILE A 10 -13.15 13.79 -8.46
CA ILE A 10 -12.56 12.48 -8.19
C ILE A 10 -13.40 11.80 -7.10
N GLU A 11 -14.12 10.72 -7.47
CA GLU A 11 -15.05 10.02 -6.57
C GLU A 11 -14.32 9.23 -5.47
N ARG A 12 -13.18 8.61 -5.81
CA ARG A 12 -12.37 7.84 -4.86
C ARG A 12 -10.88 7.95 -5.19
N TYR A 13 -10.08 8.31 -4.19
CA TYR A 13 -8.62 8.24 -4.28
C TYR A 13 -8.14 6.91 -3.73
N LEU A 14 -7.90 5.94 -4.61
CA LEU A 14 -7.23 4.71 -4.22
C LEU A 14 -5.74 4.96 -4.15
N LYS A 15 -5.11 4.62 -3.03
CA LYS A 15 -3.67 4.81 -2.80
C LYS A 15 -3.01 3.45 -2.62
N CYS A 16 -1.82 3.32 -3.18
CA CYS A 16 -0.96 2.19 -2.90
C CYS A 16 -0.59 2.16 -1.41
N ALA A 17 -0.82 1.03 -0.75
CA ALA A 17 -0.52 0.81 0.66
C ALA A 17 1.00 0.82 0.97
N ASN A 18 1.85 0.75 -0.07
CA ASN A 18 3.30 0.79 0.06
C ASN A 18 3.90 2.18 -0.19
N CYS A 19 3.66 2.76 -1.36
CA CYS A 19 4.32 3.99 -1.82
C CYS A 19 3.41 5.23 -1.85
N GLY A 20 2.11 5.07 -1.61
CA GLY A 20 1.15 6.18 -1.58
C GLY A 20 0.74 6.75 -2.95
N VAL A 21 1.25 6.19 -4.06
CA VAL A 21 0.83 6.61 -5.42
C VAL A 21 -0.66 6.37 -5.61
N LEU A 22 -1.30 7.26 -6.36
CA LEU A 22 -2.71 7.11 -6.72
C LEU A 22 -2.86 6.01 -7.78
N VAL A 23 -3.72 5.04 -7.49
CA VAL A 23 -4.15 4.00 -8.42
C VAL A 23 -5.52 4.40 -8.94
N TYR A 24 -5.68 4.39 -10.26
CA TYR A 24 -6.91 4.83 -10.90
C TYR A 24 -7.64 3.61 -11.49
N GLU A 25 -8.98 3.60 -11.42
CA GLU A 25 -9.80 2.50 -11.98
C GLU A 25 -10.17 2.72 -13.46
N GLY A 26 -9.71 3.82 -14.06
CA GLY A 26 -10.28 4.35 -15.31
C GLY A 26 -9.68 3.84 -16.63
N THR A 27 -8.66 2.97 -16.60
CA THR A 27 -8.11 2.37 -17.83
C THR A 27 -7.79 0.88 -17.61
N GLU A 28 -7.96 0.05 -18.65
CA GLU A 28 -7.64 -1.39 -18.59
C GLU A 28 -6.17 -1.63 -18.19
N ASP A 29 -5.26 -0.76 -18.64
CA ASP A 29 -3.84 -0.76 -18.25
C ASP A 29 -3.60 -0.49 -16.75
N ASP A 30 -4.39 0.41 -16.15
CA ASP A 30 -4.30 0.73 -14.72
C ASP A 30 -4.93 -0.38 -13.86
N ALA A 31 -6.05 -0.97 -14.33
CA ALA A 31 -6.71 -2.09 -13.68
C ALA A 31 -5.84 -3.36 -13.67
N ALA A 32 -5.11 -3.62 -14.75
CA ALA A 32 -4.23 -4.79 -14.89
C ALA A 32 -3.01 -4.76 -13.95
N LYS A 33 -2.57 -3.57 -13.51
CA LYS A 33 -1.40 -3.41 -12.62
C LYS A 33 -1.76 -3.41 -11.14
N ARG A 34 -3.06 -3.30 -10.82
CA ARG A 34 -3.56 -3.31 -9.45
C ARG A 34 -3.44 -4.72 -8.87
N VAL A 35 -2.72 -4.82 -7.75
CA VAL A 35 -2.61 -6.07 -6.99
C VAL A 35 -3.27 -5.85 -5.63
N GLU A 36 -4.16 -6.76 -5.24
CA GLU A 36 -4.85 -6.72 -3.94
C GLU A 36 -4.61 -7.98 -3.11
N PRO A 37 -3.42 -8.16 -2.52
CA PRO A 37 -3.22 -9.15 -1.47
C PRO A 37 -3.85 -8.64 -0.17
N ASP A 38 -4.52 -9.54 0.55
CA ASP A 38 -5.05 -9.31 1.91
C ASP A 38 -5.95 -8.05 2.05
N GLY A 39 -6.65 -7.68 0.97
CA GLY A 39 -7.53 -6.51 0.93
C GLY A 39 -6.81 -5.16 0.92
N ARG A 40 -5.49 -5.12 0.71
CA ARG A 40 -4.70 -3.90 0.58
C ARG A 40 -4.35 -3.65 -0.88
N LEU A 41 -4.41 -2.40 -1.30
CA LEU A 41 -4.23 -2.04 -2.70
C LEU A 41 -2.79 -1.66 -2.99
N PHE A 42 -2.20 -2.24 -4.04
CA PHE A 42 -0.84 -1.95 -4.49
C PHE A 42 -0.80 -1.61 -5.98
N CYS A 43 0.13 -0.72 -6.35
CA CYS A 43 0.31 -0.30 -7.74
C CYS A 43 1.11 -1.29 -8.60
N SER A 44 1.78 -2.27 -7.99
CA SER A 44 2.58 -3.28 -8.67
C SER A 44 2.98 -4.40 -7.70
N SER A 45 3.38 -5.56 -8.23
CA SER A 45 3.95 -6.68 -7.45
C SER A 45 5.18 -6.27 -6.65
N TRP A 46 6.05 -5.44 -7.22
CA TRP A 46 7.23 -4.93 -6.51
C TRP A 46 6.87 -4.19 -5.20
N CYS A 47 5.75 -3.46 -5.19
CA CYS A 47 5.27 -2.80 -3.97
C CYS A 47 4.69 -3.78 -2.94
N VAL A 48 4.20 -4.93 -3.37
CA VAL A 48 3.76 -6.03 -2.50
C VAL A 48 4.98 -6.63 -1.82
N ASP A 49 6.00 -7.00 -2.59
CA ASP A 49 7.23 -7.61 -2.07
C ASP A 49 7.90 -6.72 -1.02
N TRP A 50 8.03 -5.43 -1.33
CA TRP A 50 8.60 -4.45 -0.39
C TRP A 50 7.77 -4.27 0.89
N ALA A 51 6.45 -4.40 0.80
CA ALA A 51 5.60 -4.33 1.98
C ALA A 51 5.80 -5.56 2.87
N HIS A 52 5.86 -6.76 2.29
CA HIS A 52 6.18 -7.99 3.02
C HIS A 52 7.56 -7.94 3.65
N GLU A 53 8.59 -7.47 2.94
CA GLU A 53 9.92 -7.31 3.51
C GLU A 53 9.94 -6.31 4.68
N ARG A 54 9.21 -5.20 4.57
CA ARG A 54 9.08 -4.23 5.66
C ARG A 54 8.41 -4.85 6.87
N GLU A 55 7.31 -5.56 6.68
CA GLU A 55 6.59 -6.25 7.75
C GLU A 55 7.44 -7.33 8.40
N ALA A 56 8.22 -8.08 7.63
CA ALA A 56 9.18 -9.05 8.16
C ALA A 56 10.27 -8.36 9.01
N ARG A 57 10.77 -7.20 8.58
CA ARG A 57 11.72 -6.39 9.37
C ARG A 57 11.07 -5.82 10.62
N GLN A 58 9.83 -5.34 10.55
CA GLN A 58 9.10 -4.80 11.71
C GLN A 58 8.77 -5.89 12.72
N GLY A 59 8.26 -7.04 12.28
CA GLY A 59 8.04 -8.20 13.16
C GLY A 59 9.34 -8.73 13.77
N ALA A 60 10.48 -8.59 13.07
CA ALA A 60 11.80 -8.88 13.63
C ALA A 60 12.27 -7.80 14.63
N VAL A 61 11.84 -6.54 14.49
CA VAL A 61 12.12 -5.48 15.46
C VAL A 61 11.23 -5.63 16.69
N ASP A 62 9.97 -6.04 16.54
CA ASP A 62 9.03 -6.24 17.64
C ASP A 62 9.45 -7.38 18.57
N CYS A 63 10.18 -8.40 18.07
CA CYS A 63 10.77 -9.44 18.92
C CYS A 63 12.15 -9.08 19.50
N VAL A 64 12.82 -8.05 18.97
CA VAL A 64 14.08 -7.50 19.52
C VAL A 64 13.80 -6.37 20.52
N ALA A 65 12.66 -5.69 20.42
CA ALA A 65 12.25 -4.58 21.28
C ALA A 65 11.41 -5.02 22.49
N ALA A 66 11.72 -6.17 23.11
CA ALA A 66 11.31 -6.39 24.49
C ALA A 66 11.97 -5.28 25.35
N PRO A 67 11.21 -4.43 26.06
CA PRO A 67 11.80 -3.33 26.79
C PRO A 67 12.59 -3.88 27.98
N GLU A 68 13.91 -3.86 27.87
CA GLU A 68 14.84 -3.99 28.99
C GLU A 68 14.88 -2.68 29.80
N THR A 69 13.78 -2.35 30.47
CA THR A 69 13.83 -1.41 31.61
C THR A 69 13.02 -1.97 32.77
N ALA A 70 13.51 -3.09 33.29
CA ALA A 70 13.31 -3.44 34.68
C ALA A 70 14.35 -2.68 35.53
N GLN A 71 13.84 -1.96 36.54
CA GLN A 71 14.50 -1.63 37.82
C GLN A 71 15.56 -0.51 37.83
N ALA A 72 15.21 0.62 38.45
CA ALA A 72 15.67 0.99 39.80
C ALA A 72 14.86 2.18 40.34
#